data_AF-A0A520HFE7-F1
#
_entry.id   AF-A0A520HFE7-F1
#
_cell.length_a   1.000
_cell.length_b   1.000
_cell.length_c   1.000
_cell.angle_alpha   90.00
_cell.angle_beta   90.00
_cell.angle_gamma   90.00
#
_symmetry.space_group_name_H-M   'P 1'
#
loop_
_entity.id
_entity.type
_entity.pdbx_description
1 polymer ?
#
loop_
_entity_poly.entity_id
_entity_poly.type
_entity_poly.pdbx_seq_one_letter_code
_entity_poly.pdbx_strand_id
1 'polypeptide(L)' 'MEKENVLSQYMPVGAAPIIARWIDYFQCEFKISKSRATKLGDYRHPFRGVGHKISVNNNLNSYAFL' A
#
# COMPACT_ATOMS: atom_id res chain seq x y z
N MET A 1 -0.09 -14.97 1.73
CA MET A 1 0.26 -15.12 3.16
C MET A 1 1.33 -14.13 3.60
N GLU A 2 2.50 -14.05 2.94
CA GLU A 2 3.55 -13.10 3.37
C GLU A 2 3.12 -11.62 3.31
N LYS A 3 2.51 -11.18 2.20
CA LYS A 3 2.01 -9.79 2.06
C LYS A 3 0.93 -9.43 3.09
N GLU A 4 0.01 -10.35 3.34
CA GLU A 4 -1.08 -10.15 4.32
C GLU A 4 -0.53 -9.92 5.72
N ASN A 5 0.46 -10.71 6.15
CA ASN A 5 1.12 -10.56 7.44
C ASN A 5 1.84 -9.21 7.59
N VAL A 6 2.44 -8.71 6.51
CA VAL A 6 3.07 -7.38 6.51
C VAL A 6 1.99 -6.30 6.57
N LEU A 7 0.95 -6.39 5.74
CA LEU A 7 -0.11 -5.38 5.67
C LEU A 7 -0.90 -5.28 6.97
N SER A 8 -1.17 -6.40 7.65
CA SER A 8 -1.89 -6.43 8.93
C SER A 8 -1.17 -5.69 10.07
N GLN A 9 0.12 -5.38 9.93
CA GLN A 9 0.85 -4.52 10.85
C GLN A 9 0.55 -3.02 10.64
N TYR A 10 0.11 -2.64 9.44
CA TYR A 10 -0.09 -1.24 9.04
C TYR A 10 -1.55 -0.87 8.84
N MET A 11 -2.45 -1.82 8.61
CA MET A 11 -3.88 -1.59 8.38
C MET A 11 -4.73 -2.53 9.24
N PRO A 12 -6.06 -2.31 9.36
CA PRO A 12 -6.93 -3.23 10.07
C PRO A 12 -6.79 -4.67 9.56
N VAL A 13 -6.67 -5.62 10.49
CA VAL A 13 -6.38 -7.03 10.18
C VAL A 13 -7.40 -7.62 9.19
N GLY A 14 -8.68 -7.26 9.31
CA GLY A 14 -9.74 -7.73 8.39
C GLY A 14 -9.61 -7.19 6.95
N ALA A 15 -8.90 -6.08 6.74
CA ALA A 15 -8.71 -5.47 5.42
C ALA A 15 -7.47 -6.02 4.69
N ALA A 16 -6.43 -6.42 5.43
CA ALA A 16 -5.18 -6.96 4.89
C ALA A 16 -5.37 -8.07 3.82
N PRO A 17 -6.22 -9.11 4.00
CA PRO A 17 -6.42 -10.14 2.99
C PRO A 17 -7.14 -9.62 1.73
N ILE A 18 -7.98 -8.59 1.85
CA ILE A 18 -8.68 -7.99 0.70
C ILE A 18 -7.70 -7.16 -0.13
N ILE A 19 -6.94 -6.29 0.54
CA ILE A 19 -5.98 -5.39 -0.10
C ILE A 19 -4.82 -6.18 -0.71
N ALA A 20 -4.33 -7.23 -0.04
CA ALA A 20 -3.32 -8.13 -0.60
C ALA A 20 -3.77 -8.74 -1.94
N ARG A 21 -5.03 -9.21 -2.01
CA ARG A 21 -5.61 -9.74 -3.26
C ARG A 21 -5.72 -8.69 -4.35
N TRP A 22 -6.06 -7.44 -4.02
CA TRP A 22 -6.10 -6.36 -5.00
C TRP A 22 -4.72 -5.98 -5.52
N ILE A 23 -3.72 -5.92 -4.65
CA ILE A 23 -2.33 -5.65 -5.04
C ILE A 23 -1.87 -6.69 -6.08
N ASP A 24 -2.17 -7.97 -5.84
CA ASP A 24 -1.84 -9.05 -6.77
C ASP A 24 -2.70 -8.99 -8.03
N TYR A 25 -4.01 -8.78 -7.93
CA TYR A 25 -4.90 -8.75 -9.09
C TYR A 25 -4.57 -7.60 -10.05
N PHE A 26 -4.35 -6.39 -9.53
CA PHE A 26 -4.06 -5.20 -10.33
C PHE A 26 -2.57 -5.03 -10.66
N GLN A 27 -1.71 -5.94 -10.20
CA GLN A 27 -0.25 -5.85 -10.38
C GLN A 27 0.28 -4.47 -9.94
N CYS A 28 -0.18 -4.02 -8.77
CA CYS A 28 0.18 -2.72 -8.22
C CYS A 28 1.47 -2.82 -7.39
N GLU A 29 2.42 -1.93 -7.64
CA GLU A 29 3.57 -1.75 -6.75
C GLU A 29 3.13 -0.94 -5.53
N PHE A 30 2.82 -1.64 -4.44
CA PHE A 30 2.48 -1.02 -3.17
C PHE A 30 3.71 -0.94 -2.25
N LYS A 31 4.12 0.28 -1.90
CA LYS A 31 5.32 0.54 -1.10
C LYS A 31 5.00 1.29 0.18
N ILE A 32 5.32 0.66 1.30
CA ILE A 32 5.32 1.33 2.60
C ILE A 32 6.69 2.01 2.77
N SER A 33 6.71 3.34 2.76
CA SER A 33 7.91 4.16 2.81
C SER A 33 8.16 4.76 4.19
N LYS A 34 9.41 5.14 4.48
CA LYS A 34 9.73 5.96 5.64
C LYS A 34 8.89 7.24 5.65
N SER A 35 8.51 7.70 6.84
CA SER A 35 7.74 8.92 7.04
C SER A 35 8.40 10.13 6.37
N ARG A 36 7.60 10.87 5.60
CA ARG A 36 7.96 12.16 4.99
C ARG A 36 7.04 13.23 5.58
N ALA A 37 7.59 14.42 5.85
CA ALA A 37 6.80 15.53 6.41
C ALA A 37 5.84 16.16 5.39
N THR A 38 6.25 16.25 4.12
CA THR A 38 5.51 16.99 3.09
C THR A 38 4.55 16.14 2.27
N LYS A 39 4.63 14.80 2.38
CA LYS A 39 3.83 13.88 1.57
C LYS A 39 3.51 12.59 2.34
N LEU A 40 2.22 12.36 2.59
CA LEU A 40 1.74 11.20 3.35
C LEU A 40 1.64 9.93 2.48
N GLY A 41 1.40 10.11 1.20
CA GLY A 41 1.38 9.03 0.21
C GLY A 41 1.39 9.58 -1.22
N ASP A 42 1.51 8.69 -2.20
CA ASP A 42 1.47 9.03 -3.63
C ASP A 42 0.85 7.89 -4.41
N TYR A 43 0.01 8.21 -5.39
CA TYR A 43 -0.41 7.27 -6.42
C TYR A 43 0.11 7.73 -7.77
N ARG A 44 0.67 6.80 -8.53
CA ARG A 44 1.10 7.01 -9.90
C ARG A 44 0.38 6.02 -10.81
N HIS A 45 -0.31 6.57 -11.80
CA HIS A 45 -0.98 5.77 -12.80
C HIS A 45 0.05 5.04 -13.69
N PRO A 46 -0.36 3.95 -14.37
CA PRO A 46 0.51 3.23 -15.27
C PRO A 46 1.00 4.14 -16.40
N PHE A 47 2.30 4.10 -16.68
CA PHE A 47 2.91 4.91 -17.74
C PHE A 47 4.17 4.26 -18.28
N ARG A 48 4.35 4.27 -19.61
CA ARG A 48 5.55 3.72 -20.29
C ARG A 48 5.93 2.29 -19.85
N GLY A 49 4.95 1.40 -19.75
CA GLY A 49 5.17 0.00 -19.36
C GLY A 49 5.36 -0.22 -17.85
N VAL A 50 5.26 0.83 -17.04
CA VAL A 50 5.29 0.75 -15.59
C VAL A 50 3.85 0.65 -15.08
N GLY A 51 3.57 -0.33 -14.22
CA GLY A 51 2.25 -0.55 -13.62
C GLY A 51 1.86 0.52 -12.59
N HIS A 52 0.73 0.29 -11.93
CA HIS A 52 0.25 1.15 -10.84
C HIS A 52 1.29 1.22 -9.72
N LYS A 53 1.54 2.40 -9.16
CA LYS A 53 2.39 2.54 -7.97
C LYS A 53 1.69 3.32 -6.89
N ILE A 54 1.69 2.77 -5.68
CA ILE A 54 1.17 3.42 -4.49
C ILE A 54 2.29 3.47 -3.46
N SER A 55 2.54 4.63 -2.87
CA SER A 55 3.42 4.76 -1.70
C SER A 55 2.66 5.36 -0.52
N VAL A 56 2.88 4.84 0.68
CA VAL A 56 2.26 5.34 1.91
C VAL A 56 3.31 5.40 3.02
N ASN A 57 3.27 6.44 3.85
CA ASN A 57 4.18 6.55 4.99
C ASN A 57 3.86 5.49 6.06
N ASN A 58 4.90 4.89 6.65
CA ASN A 58 4.77 3.79 7.60
C ASN A 58 4.23 4.20 8.99
N ASN A 59 4.14 5.50 9.28
CA ASN A 59 3.69 6.04 10.57
C ASN A 59 2.26 6.58 10.55
N LEU A 60 1.52 6.37 9.45
CA LEU A 60 0.12 6.80 9.40
C LEU A 60 -0.75 5.91 10.29
N ASN A 61 -1.89 6.47 10.71
CA ASN A 61 -2.94 5.71 11.36
C ASN A 61 -3.38 4.54 10.45
N SER A 62 -3.72 3.39 11.05
CA SER A 62 -4.07 2.19 10.29
C SER A 62 -5.24 2.37 9.32
N TYR A 63 -6.21 3.22 9.65
CA TYR A 63 -7.33 3.53 8.77
C TYR A 63 -6.97 4.44 7.60
N ALA A 64 -5.81 5.11 7.62
CA ALA A 64 -5.32 5.89 6.49
C ALA A 64 -4.75 5.03 5.34
N PHE A 65 -4.71 3.71 5.52
CA PHE A 65 -4.33 2.73 4.50
C PHE A 65 -5.53 2.14 3.74
N LEU A 66 -6.76 2.51 4.12
CA LEU A 66 -8.00 2.13 3.45
C LEU A 66 -8.40 3.19 2.40
#